data_AF-A0A0M8Y4U5-F1
#
_entry.id   AF-A0A0M8Y4U5-F1
#
_cell.length_a   1.000
_cell.length_b   1.000
_cell.length_c   1.000
_cell.angle_alpha   90.00
_cell.angle_beta   90.00
_cell.angle_gamma   90.00
#
_symmetry.space_group_name_H-M   'P 1'
#
loop_
_entity.id
_entity.type
_entity.pdbx_description
1 polymer ?
#
loop_
_entity_poly.entity_id
_entity_poly.type
_entity_poly.pdbx_seq_one_letter_code
_entity_poly.pdbx_strand_id
1 'polypeptide(L)' 'MNPVSFEVPLPGPPRDPVAGIDDALAGLDGLDALDVVEHVARFDDAHTALTAALSTIDKV' A
#
# COMPACT_ATOMS: atom_id res chain seq x y z
N MET A 1 -3.20 -26.10 38.46
CA MET A 1 -3.51 -25.11 37.40
C MET A 1 -2.46 -25.24 36.31
N ASN A 2 -2.87 -25.46 35.06
CA ASN A 2 -1.98 -25.42 33.90
C ASN A 2 -2.06 -23.99 33.29
N PRO A 3 -0.96 -23.24 33.10
CA PRO A 3 -1.04 -21.91 32.52
C PRO A 3 -1.28 -22.00 31.01
N VAL A 4 -2.33 -21.33 30.53
CA VAL A 4 -2.62 -21.19 29.11
C VAL A 4 -1.55 -20.24 28.53
N SER A 5 -0.70 -20.75 27.63
CA SER A 5 0.25 -19.91 26.90
C SER A 5 -0.50 -19.20 25.78
N PHE A 6 -0.60 -17.88 25.87
CA PHE A 6 -1.13 -17.04 24.79
C PHE A 6 0.03 -16.72 23.83
N GLU A 7 0.14 -17.46 22.72
CA GLU A 7 0.99 -17.06 21.61
C GLU A 7 0.37 -15.80 20.97
N VAL A 8 0.84 -14.63 21.35
CA VAL A 8 0.52 -13.40 20.63
C VAL A 8 1.24 -13.48 19.27
N PRO A 9 0.54 -13.36 18.13
CA PRO A 9 1.20 -13.35 16.83
C PRO A 9 2.18 -12.19 16.80
N LEU A 10 3.43 -12.48 16.47
CA LEU A 10 4.42 -11.43 16.25
C LEU A 10 3.93 -10.52 15.11
N PRO A 11 4.07 -9.19 15.25
CA PRO A 11 3.84 -8.28 14.13
C PRO A 11 4.66 -8.77 12.93
N GLY A 12 4.03 -8.81 11.76
CA GLY A 12 4.74 -9.13 10.52
C GLY A 12 5.90 -8.15 10.28
N PRO A 13 6.86 -8.53 9.41
CA PRO A 13 7.99 -7.66 9.08
C PRO A 13 7.51 -6.28 8.59
N PRO A 14 8.30 -5.21 8.81
CA PRO A 14 7.98 -3.89 8.29
C PRO A 14 7.76 -3.99 6.78
N ARG A 15 6.66 -3.42 6.28
CA ARG A 15 6.44 -3.33 4.84
C ARG A 15 7.47 -2.37 4.25
N ASP A 16 8.12 -2.81 3.17
CA ASP A 16 9.04 -1.98 2.42
C ASP A 16 8.26 -0.82 1.77
N PRO A 17 8.57 0.44 2.11
CA PRO A 17 7.89 1.57 1.51
C PRO A 17 8.15 1.69 0.01
N VAL A 18 9.28 1.19 -0.49
CA VAL A 18 9.60 1.17 -1.93
C VAL A 18 8.64 0.24 -2.67
N ALA A 19 8.33 -0.92 -2.10
CA ALA A 19 7.33 -1.83 -2.68
C ALA A 19 5.93 -1.16 -2.76
N GLY A 20 5.57 -0.35 -1.76
CA GLY A 20 4.31 0.43 -1.80
C GLY A 20 4.29 1.51 -2.89
N ILE A 21 5.45 2.09 -3.23
CA ILE A 21 5.59 3.03 -4.34
C ILE A 21 5.44 2.28 -5.67
N ASP A 22 6.12 1.14 -5.82
CA ASP A 22 6.03 0.31 -7.03
C ASP A 22 4.60 -0.16 -7.30
N ASP A 23 3.89 -0.63 -6.27
CA ASP A 23 2.49 -1.04 -6.35
C ASP A 23 1.57 0.12 -6.80
N ALA A 24 1.80 1.33 -6.25
CA ALA A 24 1.02 2.51 -6.62
C ALA A 24 1.21 2.90 -8.09
N LEU A 25 2.44 2.78 -8.60
CA LEU A 25 2.76 3.07 -10.00
C LEU A 25 2.22 1.99 -10.94
N ALA A 26 2.31 0.71 -10.57
CA ALA A 26 1.74 -0.40 -11.33
C ALA A 26 0.21 -0.28 -11.47
N GLY A 27 -0.48 0.37 -10.51
CA GLY A 27 -1.91 0.68 -10.60
C GLY A 27 -2.30 1.61 -11.76
N LEU A 28 -1.34 2.35 -12.32
CA LEU A 28 -1.50 3.24 -13.47
C LEU A 28 -1.22 2.56 -14.82
N ASP A 29 -0.81 1.29 -14.83
CA ASP A 29 -0.60 0.56 -16.08
C ASP A 29 -1.95 0.32 -16.79
N GLY A 30 -1.92 0.39 -18.13
CA GLY A 30 -3.07 0.07 -18.99
C GLY A 30 -4.21 1.09 -18.96
N LEU A 31 -3.95 2.34 -18.56
CA LEU A 31 -4.95 3.42 -18.61
C LEU A 31 -5.51 3.64 -20.03
N ASP A 32 -4.71 3.44 -21.07
CA ASP A 32 -5.12 3.57 -22.48
C ASP A 32 -6.20 2.56 -22.90
N ALA A 33 -6.34 1.45 -22.17
CA ALA A 33 -7.39 0.46 -22.37
C ALA A 33 -8.68 0.78 -21.59
N LEU A 34 -8.69 1.83 -20.77
CA LEU A 34 -9.84 2.26 -19.97
C LEU A 34 -10.49 3.51 -20.55
N ASP A 35 -11.78 3.69 -20.26
CA ASP A 35 -12.46 4.95 -20.52
C ASP A 35 -11.82 6.07 -19.67
N VAL A 36 -11.74 7.27 -20.22
CA VAL A 36 -11.21 8.47 -19.56
C VAL A 36 -11.92 8.74 -18.24
N VAL A 37 -13.21 8.40 -18.12
CA VAL A 37 -13.94 8.56 -16.85
C VAL A 37 -13.37 7.69 -15.73
N GLU A 38 -12.78 6.53 -16.05
CA GLU A 38 -12.15 5.62 -15.09
C GLU A 38 -10.73 6.05 -14.71
N HIS A 39 -10.10 6.91 -15.51
CA HIS A 39 -8.74 7.39 -15.23
C HIS A 39 -8.70 8.17 -13.91
N VAL A 40 -9.73 8.96 -13.63
CA VAL A 40 -9.80 9.78 -12.40
C VAL A 40 -9.76 8.89 -11.16
N ALA A 41 -10.54 7.80 -11.14
CA ALA A 41 -10.55 6.86 -10.03
C ALA A 41 -9.18 6.19 -9.86
N ARG A 42 -8.54 5.76 -10.97
CA ARG A 42 -7.18 5.17 -10.93
C ARG A 42 -6.12 6.13 -10.41
N PHE A 43 -6.18 7.40 -10.81
CA PHE A 43 -5.24 8.40 -10.31
C PHE A 43 -5.48 8.72 -8.84
N ASP A 44 -6.71 8.71 -8.35
CA ASP A 44 -7.03 8.93 -6.93
C ASP A 44 -6.53 7.78 -6.05
N ASP A 45 -6.72 6.54 -6.50
CA ASP A 45 -6.20 5.34 -5.84
C ASP A 45 -4.66 5.36 -5.77
N ALA A 46 -4.00 5.64 -6.91
CA ALA A 46 -2.54 5.74 -6.96
C ALA A 46 -2.00 6.88 -6.09
N HIS A 47 -2.67 8.04 -6.08
CA HIS A 47 -2.29 9.17 -5.23
C HIS A 47 -2.39 8.82 -3.74
N THR A 48 -3.47 8.16 -3.34
CA THR A 48 -3.68 7.70 -1.96
C THR A 48 -2.62 6.69 -1.54
N ALA A 49 -2.35 5.70 -2.38
CA ALA A 49 -1.33 4.68 -2.12
C ALA A 49 0.08 5.29 -2.02
N LEU A 50 0.43 6.19 -2.93
CA LEU A 50 1.73 6.86 -2.92
C LEU A 50 1.90 7.74 -1.68
N THR A 51 0.87 8.50 -1.31
CA THR A 51 0.87 9.33 -0.11
C THR A 51 1.06 8.48 1.15
N ALA A 52 0.38 7.35 1.25
CA ALA A 52 0.55 6.41 2.35
C ALA A 52 1.98 5.87 2.41
N ALA A 53 2.54 5.41 1.27
CA ALA A 53 3.90 4.88 1.20
C ALA A 53 4.94 5.94 1.61
N LEU A 54 4.89 7.14 1.02
CA LEU A 54 5.82 8.22 1.32
C LEU A 54 5.71 8.71 2.76
N SER A 55 4.51 8.76 3.33
CA SER A 55 4.30 9.14 4.74
C SER A 55 4.94 8.17 5.74
N THR A 56 5.24 6.94 5.32
CA THR A 56 6.00 6.00 6.16
C THR A 56 7.50 6.23 6.14
N ILE A 57 8.03 6.85 5.07
CA ILE A 57 9.44 7.23 4.92
C ILE A 57 9.72 8.55 5.65
N ASP A 58 8.79 9.51 5.55
CA ASP A 58 8.96 10.89 6.04
C ASP A 58 8.88 11.04 7.58
N LYS A 59 8.74 9.92 8.32
CA LYS A 59 8.92 9.89 9.77
C LYS A 59 10.41 9.90 10.12
N VAL A 60 11.05 11.05 9.93
CA VAL A 60 12.39 11.37 10.47
C VAL A 60 12.30 12.12 11.79
#